data_AF-A0A4S8LDR8-F1
#
_entry.id   AF-A0A4S8LDR8-F1
#
_cell.length_a   1.000
_cell.length_b   1.000
_cell.length_c   1.000
_cell.angle_alpha   90.00
_cell.angle_beta   90.00
_cell.angle_gamma   90.00
#
_symmetry.space_group_name_H-M   'P 1'
#
loop_
_entity.id
_entity.type
_entity.pdbx_description
1 polymer ?
#
loop_
_entity_poly.entity_id
_entity_poly.type
_entity_poly.pdbx_seq_one_letter_code
_entity_poly.pdbx_strand_id
1 'polypeptide(L)'
;IYIELNHSLNRSIKLPLYIAQSNQTGELVAAKMIANIAPPELELDIETDSKYVITVLNNSRKKNEDEGYITTAGKELVQSTVASFRQRRAMTCFGWVKGHAGHERNEEVDKLAKIGLTQHRAHYINLTVPPSLCSTGAKLNTITQSLAYQAIISHKGTDGKMRRTRTKRNITQVKEKPLDLYDQ
;
A
#
# COMPACT_ATOMS: atom_id res chain seq x y z
N ILE A 1 -9.32 5.13 -14.79
CA ILE A 1 -8.52 6.30 -15.23
C ILE A 1 -9.29 6.98 -16.34
N TYR A 2 -9.58 8.27 -16.17
CA TYR A 2 -10.30 9.09 -17.14
C TYR A 2 -9.54 10.40 -17.32
N ILE A 3 -9.44 10.88 -18.55
CA ILE A 3 -8.82 12.18 -18.89
C ILE A 3 -9.90 13.09 -19.49
N GLU A 4 -10.46 12.67 -20.61
CA GLU A 4 -11.56 13.34 -21.32
C GLU A 4 -12.32 12.32 -22.17
N LEU A 5 -13.44 12.73 -22.76
CA LEU A 5 -14.28 11.85 -23.57
C LEU A 5 -13.49 11.31 -24.77
N ASN A 6 -13.53 9.99 -24.98
CA ASN A 6 -12.82 9.28 -26.06
C ASN A 6 -11.29 9.39 -26.06
N HIS A 7 -10.67 9.82 -24.95
CA HIS A 7 -9.21 9.85 -24.87
C HIS A 7 -8.61 8.43 -24.90
N SER A 8 -7.55 8.23 -25.70
CA SER A 8 -6.91 6.92 -25.90
C SER A 8 -6.30 6.31 -24.63
N LEU A 9 -5.97 7.15 -23.64
CA LEU A 9 -5.45 6.74 -22.33
C LEU A 9 -6.54 6.44 -21.29
N ASN A 10 -7.83 6.63 -21.60
CA ASN A 10 -8.90 6.21 -20.71
C ASN A 10 -8.81 4.69 -20.53
N ARG A 11 -8.77 4.24 -19.26
CA ARG A 11 -8.64 2.82 -18.95
C ARG A 11 -9.50 2.40 -17.78
N SER A 12 -10.04 1.20 -17.95
CA SER A 12 -10.73 0.41 -16.95
C SER A 12 -9.91 -0.85 -16.67
N ILE A 13 -9.65 -1.13 -15.39
CA ILE A 13 -8.67 -2.13 -14.97
C ILE A 13 -9.31 -3.10 -13.97
N LYS A 14 -9.39 -4.38 -14.34
CA LYS A 14 -9.63 -5.47 -13.40
C LYS A 14 -8.36 -5.85 -12.63
N LEU A 15 -8.41 -5.76 -11.30
CA LEU A 15 -7.30 -6.15 -10.45
C LEU A 15 -7.08 -7.68 -10.44
N PRO A 16 -5.82 -8.15 -10.38
CA PRO A 16 -5.50 -9.57 -10.28
C PRO A 16 -5.64 -10.10 -8.84
N LEU A 17 -5.83 -11.42 -8.70
CA LEU A 17 -6.08 -12.06 -7.40
C LEU A 17 -4.89 -12.03 -6.43
N TYR A 18 -3.66 -11.83 -6.92
CA TYR A 18 -2.48 -11.68 -6.05
C TYR A 18 -2.40 -10.30 -5.39
N ILE A 19 -3.31 -9.39 -5.74
CA ILE A 19 -3.47 -8.08 -5.11
C ILE A 19 -4.81 -8.09 -4.37
N ALA A 20 -4.80 -7.57 -3.14
CA ALA A 20 -6.01 -7.47 -2.33
C ALA A 20 -7.10 -6.66 -3.06
N GLN A 21 -8.32 -7.18 -3.09
CA GLN A 21 -9.45 -6.53 -3.75
C GLN A 21 -10.13 -5.58 -2.77
N SER A 22 -9.74 -4.31 -2.79
CA SER A 22 -10.35 -3.24 -2.00
C SER A 22 -10.36 -1.92 -2.77
N ASN A 23 -11.23 -0.99 -2.38
CA ASN A 23 -11.29 0.34 -3.01
C ASN A 23 -9.94 1.04 -2.96
N GLN A 24 -9.30 1.07 -1.78
CA GLN A 24 -7.97 1.65 -1.57
C GLN A 24 -6.91 1.05 -2.51
N THR A 25 -6.99 -0.26 -2.73
CA THR A 25 -6.06 -0.96 -3.62
C THR A 25 -6.33 -0.62 -5.09
N GLY A 26 -7.60 -0.54 -5.50
CA GLY A 26 -7.99 -0.11 -6.84
C GLY A 26 -7.55 1.32 -7.14
N GLU A 27 -7.75 2.23 -6.20
CA GLU A 27 -7.33 3.63 -6.28
C GLU A 27 -5.80 3.74 -6.42
N LEU A 28 -5.05 3.00 -5.61
CA LEU A 28 -3.59 3.03 -5.66
C LEU A 28 -3.03 2.40 -6.95
N VAL A 29 -3.64 1.32 -7.44
CA VAL A 29 -3.31 0.73 -8.75
C VAL A 29 -3.61 1.72 -9.87
N ALA A 30 -4.74 2.45 -9.82
CA ALA A 30 -5.04 3.48 -10.81
C ALA A 30 -3.96 4.59 -10.81
N ALA A 31 -3.53 5.04 -9.63
CA ALA A 31 -2.45 6.02 -9.49
C ALA A 31 -1.11 5.50 -10.05
N LYS A 32 -0.75 4.25 -9.76
CA LYS A 32 0.44 3.60 -10.34
C LYS A 32 0.37 3.52 -11.86
N MET A 33 -0.79 3.16 -12.39
CA MET A 33 -0.99 2.96 -13.81
C MET A 33 -0.90 4.28 -14.58
N ILE A 34 -1.49 5.37 -14.07
CA ILE A 34 -1.34 6.68 -14.73
C ILE A 34 0.13 7.13 -14.72
N ALA A 35 0.86 6.92 -13.62
CA ALA A 35 2.28 7.25 -13.54
C ALA A 35 3.14 6.55 -14.59
N ASN A 36 2.78 5.30 -14.93
CA ASN A 36 3.50 4.48 -15.91
C ASN A 36 3.12 4.77 -17.37
N ILE A 37 1.87 5.16 -17.65
CA ILE A 37 1.41 5.38 -19.04
C ILE A 37 1.58 6.84 -19.49
N ALA A 38 1.54 7.80 -18.56
CA ALA A 38 1.71 9.20 -18.89
C ALA A 38 3.18 9.47 -19.25
N PRO A 39 3.47 10.27 -20.30
CA PRO A 39 4.84 10.62 -20.67
C PRO A 39 5.65 11.12 -19.46
N PRO A 40 6.83 10.55 -19.16
CA PRO A 40 7.57 10.87 -17.94
C PRO A 40 8.21 12.26 -17.94
N GLU A 41 8.35 12.90 -19.11
CA GLU A 41 8.86 14.26 -19.30
C GLU A 41 7.79 15.35 -19.13
N LEU A 42 6.51 14.98 -19.09
CA LEU A 42 5.42 15.95 -18.97
C LEU A 42 4.92 16.04 -17.53
N GLU A 43 4.51 17.25 -17.15
CA GLU A 43 3.82 17.47 -15.89
C GLU A 43 2.54 16.64 -15.85
N LEU A 44 2.24 16.10 -14.67
CA LEU A 44 1.10 15.22 -14.47
C LEU A 44 0.26 15.73 -13.30
N ASP A 45 -0.91 16.25 -13.60
CA ASP A 45 -1.90 16.65 -12.60
C ASP A 45 -2.92 15.53 -12.42
N ILE A 46 -3.02 15.03 -11.19
CA ILE A 46 -3.92 13.93 -10.83
C ILE A 46 -4.99 14.46 -9.88
N GLU A 47 -6.24 14.43 -10.32
CA GLU A 47 -7.40 14.64 -9.47
C GLU A 47 -7.89 13.29 -8.93
N THR A 48 -8.07 13.20 -7.61
CA THR A 48 -8.59 11.98 -6.96
C THR A 48 -9.42 12.32 -5.73
N ASP A 49 -10.51 11.58 -5.52
CA ASP A 49 -11.29 11.63 -4.28
C ASP A 49 -10.68 10.75 -3.16
N SER A 50 -9.68 9.93 -3.51
CA SER A 50 -8.97 9.07 -2.58
C SER A 50 -8.01 9.85 -1.69
N LYS A 51 -8.46 10.14 -0.47
CA LYS A 51 -7.58 10.59 0.62
C LYS A 51 -6.47 9.59 0.92
N TYR A 52 -6.73 8.30 0.69
CA TYR A 52 -5.75 7.23 0.90
C TYR A 52 -4.56 7.40 -0.05
N VAL A 53 -4.79 7.55 -1.35
CA VAL A 53 -3.73 7.76 -2.35
C VAL A 53 -2.90 9.01 -2.02
N ILE A 54 -3.56 10.13 -1.71
CA ILE A 54 -2.88 11.38 -1.34
C ILE A 54 -2.03 11.18 -0.08
N THR A 55 -2.57 10.50 0.93
CA THR A 55 -1.85 10.25 2.18
C THR A 55 -0.64 9.35 1.96
N VAL A 56 -0.75 8.31 1.15
CA VAL A 56 0.33 7.36 0.88
C VAL A 56 1.44 8.00 0.03
N LEU A 57 1.08 8.75 -1.00
CA LEU A 57 2.04 9.30 -1.96
C LEU A 57 2.65 10.64 -1.53
N ASN A 58 1.94 11.42 -0.73
CA ASN A 58 2.41 12.71 -0.25
C ASN A 58 2.77 12.66 1.25
N ASN A 59 1.76 12.56 2.12
CA ASN A 59 1.91 12.83 3.55
C ASN A 59 2.79 11.80 4.30
N SER A 60 2.57 10.51 4.04
CA SER A 60 3.22 9.40 4.74
C SER A 60 4.40 8.82 3.97
N ARG A 61 4.65 9.25 2.73
CA ARG A 61 5.69 8.70 1.85
C ARG A 61 7.05 8.67 2.53
N LYS A 62 7.52 9.81 3.04
CA LYS A 62 8.84 9.93 3.68
C LYS A 62 8.94 9.02 4.90
N LYS A 63 7.91 9.01 5.75
CA LYS A 63 7.84 8.14 6.93
C LYS A 63 7.91 6.66 6.52
N ASN A 64 7.12 6.23 5.55
CA ASN A 64 7.09 4.84 5.11
C ASN A 64 8.44 4.41 4.51
N GLU A 65 9.11 5.28 3.75
CA GLU A 65 10.47 5.04 3.25
C GLU A 65 11.49 4.94 4.37
N ASP A 66 11.42 5.84 5.36
CA ASP A 66 12.32 5.87 6.52
C ASP A 66 12.11 4.64 7.42
N GLU A 67 10.88 4.15 7.55
CA GLU A 67 10.50 2.96 8.31
C GLU A 67 10.62 1.67 7.49
N GLY A 68 11.08 1.73 6.23
CA GLY A 68 11.25 0.56 5.38
C GLY A 68 9.96 -0.20 5.08
N TYR A 69 8.81 0.46 5.16
CA TYR A 69 7.47 -0.10 4.92
C TYR A 69 7.11 -1.30 5.81
N ILE A 70 7.77 -1.48 6.96
CA ILE A 70 7.61 -2.64 7.84
C ILE A 70 6.15 -2.82 8.30
N THR A 71 5.47 -1.72 8.62
CA THR A 71 4.08 -1.71 9.12
C THR A 71 3.06 -1.34 8.05
N THR A 72 3.50 -1.18 6.79
CA THR A 72 2.62 -0.77 5.70
C THR A 72 1.86 -1.96 5.15
N ALA A 73 0.53 -1.94 5.24
CA ALA A 73 -0.32 -2.92 4.58
C ALA A 73 -0.19 -2.80 3.06
N GLY A 74 -0.04 -3.93 2.36
CA GLY A 74 0.18 -3.94 0.91
C GLY A 74 1.46 -3.23 0.48
N LYS A 75 2.53 -3.35 1.28
CA LYS A 75 3.81 -2.67 1.08
C LYS A 75 4.36 -2.79 -0.35
N GLU A 76 4.21 -3.95 -1.00
CA GLU A 76 4.73 -4.19 -2.35
C GLU A 76 4.05 -3.26 -3.38
N LEU A 77 2.73 -3.06 -3.25
CA LEU A 77 1.99 -2.15 -4.10
C LEU A 77 2.34 -0.69 -3.79
N VAL A 78 2.44 -0.34 -2.50
CA VAL A 78 2.82 1.02 -2.10
C VAL A 78 4.21 1.37 -2.61
N GLN A 79 5.20 0.51 -2.37
CA GLN A 79 6.58 0.69 -2.81
C GLN A 79 6.67 0.81 -4.33
N SER A 80 6.03 -0.10 -5.07
CA SER A 80 6.04 -0.06 -6.53
C SER A 80 5.30 1.16 -7.10
N THR A 81 4.30 1.70 -6.41
CA THR A 81 3.61 2.92 -6.83
C THR A 81 4.49 4.14 -6.60
N VAL A 82 5.10 4.27 -5.42
CA VAL A 82 6.04 5.35 -5.12
C VAL A 82 7.22 5.32 -6.09
N ALA A 83 7.74 4.14 -6.42
CA ALA A 83 8.80 3.97 -7.40
C ALA A 83 8.37 4.43 -8.81
N SER A 84 7.15 4.10 -9.25
CA SER A 84 6.61 4.58 -10.54
C SER A 84 6.58 6.10 -10.61
N PHE A 85 6.18 6.79 -9.54
CA PHE A 85 6.21 8.26 -9.52
C PHE A 85 7.64 8.83 -9.45
N ARG A 86 8.54 8.21 -8.67
CA ARG A 86 9.96 8.64 -8.59
C ARG A 86 10.74 8.46 -9.90
N GLN A 87 10.29 7.58 -10.79
CA GLN A 87 10.89 7.40 -12.12
C GLN A 87 10.52 8.52 -13.10
N ARG A 88 9.46 9.29 -12.82
CA ARG A 88 9.08 10.43 -13.65
C ARG A 88 10.11 11.55 -13.50
N ARG A 89 10.38 12.24 -14.61
CA ARG A 89 11.35 13.36 -14.64
C ARG A 89 10.69 14.69 -14.35
N ALA A 90 9.45 14.84 -14.82
CA ALA A 90 8.65 16.04 -14.58
C ALA A 90 7.81 15.95 -13.30
N MET A 91 7.32 17.10 -12.87
CA MET A 91 6.53 17.27 -11.66
C MET A 91 5.22 16.46 -11.74
N THR A 92 4.74 16.01 -10.59
CA THR A 92 3.42 15.41 -10.46
C THR A 92 2.68 16.06 -9.30
N CYS A 93 1.51 16.62 -9.58
CA CYS A 93 0.67 17.28 -8.60
C CYS A 93 -0.56 16.42 -8.28
N PHE A 94 -1.00 16.45 -7.03
CA PHE A 94 -2.22 15.76 -6.59
C PHE A 94 -3.24 16.78 -6.10
N GLY A 95 -4.41 16.80 -6.75
CA GLY A 95 -5.59 17.54 -6.32
C GLY A 95 -6.59 16.61 -5.64
N TRP A 96 -7.02 16.96 -4.43
CA TRP A 96 -8.15 16.27 -3.80
C TRP A 96 -9.47 16.86 -4.30
N VAL A 97 -10.34 16.00 -4.83
CA VAL A 97 -11.71 16.38 -5.19
C VAL A 97 -12.70 15.69 -4.27
N LYS A 98 -13.86 16.32 -4.03
CA LYS A 98 -14.89 15.70 -3.20
C LYS A 98 -15.62 14.63 -4.02
N GLY A 99 -15.54 13.38 -3.56
CA GLY A 99 -16.32 12.29 -4.14
C GLY A 99 -17.83 12.55 -4.05
N HIS A 100 -18.58 12.04 -5.04
CA HIS A 100 -20.04 12.14 -5.12
C HIS A 100 -20.62 13.56 -5.06
N ALA A 101 -19.87 14.57 -5.49
CA ALA A 101 -20.33 15.96 -5.56
C ALA A 101 -20.89 16.37 -6.94
N GLY A 102 -21.18 15.42 -7.83
CA GLY A 102 -21.65 15.70 -9.19
C GLY A 102 -20.53 16.14 -10.15
N HIS A 103 -19.26 15.86 -9.83
CA HIS A 103 -18.16 16.13 -10.75
C HIS A 103 -18.17 15.14 -11.91
N GLU A 104 -18.48 15.61 -13.11
CA GLU A 104 -18.61 14.80 -14.33
C GLU A 104 -17.42 13.84 -14.53
N ARG A 105 -16.18 14.33 -14.40
CA ARG A 105 -14.97 13.49 -14.52
C ARG A 105 -14.92 12.37 -13.49
N ASN A 106 -15.34 12.62 -12.25
CA ASN A 106 -15.34 11.61 -11.19
C ASN A 106 -16.39 10.53 -11.47
N GLU A 107 -17.56 10.93 -11.96
CA GLU A 107 -18.61 9.98 -12.34
C GLU A 107 -18.19 9.10 -13.52
N GLU A 108 -17.48 9.64 -14.50
CA GLU A 108 -16.90 8.84 -15.59
C GLU A 108 -15.81 7.88 -15.10
N VAL A 109 -14.99 8.29 -14.11
CA VAL A 109 -14.05 7.39 -13.44
C VAL A 109 -14.79 6.24 -12.75
N ASP A 110 -15.88 6.51 -12.03
CA ASP A 110 -16.68 5.50 -11.35
C ASP A 110 -17.32 4.51 -12.33
N LYS A 111 -17.84 5.01 -13.46
CA LYS A 111 -18.36 4.17 -14.56
C LYS A 111 -17.26 3.27 -15.12
N LEU A 112 -16.08 3.81 -15.42
CA LEU A 112 -14.94 3.04 -15.90
C LEU A 112 -14.48 2.01 -14.87
N ALA A 113 -14.48 2.34 -13.57
CA ALA A 113 -14.12 1.39 -12.52
C ALA A 113 -15.10 0.19 -12.48
N LYS A 114 -16.41 0.44 -12.60
CA LYS A 114 -17.44 -0.61 -12.67
C LYS A 114 -17.29 -1.52 -13.88
N ILE A 115 -16.95 -0.95 -15.05
CA ILE A 115 -16.63 -1.73 -16.26
C ILE A 115 -15.44 -2.68 -15.99
N GLY A 116 -14.51 -2.29 -15.11
CA GLY A 116 -13.34 -3.11 -14.80
C GLY A 116 -13.72 -4.39 -14.08
N LEU A 117 -14.76 -4.35 -13.26
CA LEU A 117 -15.25 -5.53 -12.54
C LEU A 117 -15.85 -6.58 -13.49
N THR A 118 -16.46 -6.15 -14.60
CA THR A 118 -17.12 -7.04 -15.56
C THR A 118 -16.16 -7.65 -16.59
N GLN A 119 -14.92 -7.18 -16.66
CA GLN A 119 -13.91 -7.75 -17.56
C GLN A 119 -13.64 -9.22 -17.21
N HIS A 120 -13.48 -10.07 -18.23
CA HIS A 120 -13.22 -11.49 -18.01
C HIS A 120 -11.79 -11.73 -17.49
N ARG A 121 -10.82 -11.00 -18.02
CA ARG A 121 -9.39 -11.15 -17.72
C ARG A 121 -8.90 -10.07 -16.78
N ALA A 122 -8.17 -10.45 -15.74
CA ALA A 122 -7.46 -9.52 -14.88
C ALA A 122 -6.24 -8.92 -15.59
N HIS A 123 -5.95 -7.66 -15.29
CA HIS A 123 -4.76 -6.98 -15.78
C HIS A 123 -3.54 -7.39 -14.96
N TYR A 124 -2.40 -7.56 -15.63
CA TYR A 124 -1.13 -7.75 -14.95
C TYR A 124 -0.64 -6.42 -14.39
N ILE A 125 -0.33 -6.39 -13.10
CA ILE A 125 0.21 -5.23 -12.39
C ILE A 125 1.63 -5.57 -11.93
N ASN A 126 2.62 -4.87 -12.50
CA ASN A 126 4.03 -5.06 -12.14
C ASN A 126 4.32 -4.42 -10.77
N LEU A 127 4.62 -5.25 -9.76
CA LEU A 127 4.98 -4.81 -8.41
C LEU A 127 6.50 -4.72 -8.18
N THR A 128 7.32 -5.00 -9.20
CA THR A 128 8.78 -4.93 -9.09
C THR A 128 9.24 -3.48 -8.95
N VAL A 129 10.10 -3.25 -7.95
CA VAL A 129 10.74 -1.96 -7.69
C VAL A 129 12.19 -2.03 -8.19
N PRO A 130 12.69 -1.06 -8.98
CA PRO A 130 14.10 -1.04 -9.35
C PRO A 130 15.01 -0.97 -8.11
N PRO A 131 16.17 -1.65 -8.11
CA PRO A 131 17.08 -1.64 -6.95
C PRO A 131 17.49 -0.23 -6.51
N SER A 132 17.64 0.71 -7.44
CA SER A 132 17.96 2.12 -7.16
C SER A 132 16.89 2.88 -6.38
N LEU A 133 15.65 2.38 -6.38
CA LEU A 133 14.49 2.98 -5.69
C LEU A 133 13.94 2.07 -4.58
N CYS A 134 14.61 0.94 -4.32
CA CYS A 134 14.17 -0.02 -3.33
C CYS A 134 14.74 0.34 -1.95
N SER A 135 13.89 0.65 -0.98
CA SER A 135 14.30 0.71 0.42
C SER A 135 14.59 -0.71 0.90
N THR A 136 15.86 -0.99 1.26
CA THR A 136 16.29 -2.31 1.76
C THR A 136 15.86 -2.58 3.21
N GLY A 137 15.39 -1.56 3.92
CA GLY A 137 14.90 -1.65 5.29
C GLY A 137 14.60 -0.28 5.89
N ALA A 138 14.34 -0.25 7.20
CA ALA A 138 14.23 1.01 7.94
C ALA A 138 15.61 1.65 8.12
N LYS A 139 15.66 2.99 8.10
CA LYS A 139 16.90 3.72 8.37
C LYS A 139 17.28 3.55 9.84
N LEU A 140 18.56 3.32 10.10
CA LEU A 140 19.05 3.08 11.47
C LEU A 140 18.85 4.27 12.41
N ASN A 141 18.82 5.49 11.87
CA ASN A 141 18.60 6.70 12.66
C ASN A 141 17.11 6.98 12.96
N THR A 142 16.17 6.29 12.30
CA THR A 142 14.72 6.47 12.51
C THR A 142 14.07 5.24 13.16
N ILE A 143 14.73 4.08 13.13
CA ILE A 143 14.17 2.84 13.66
C ILE A 143 13.99 2.91 15.18
N THR A 144 12.78 2.59 15.64
CA THR A 144 12.46 2.46 17.07
C THR A 144 12.54 0.99 17.49
N GLN A 145 12.66 0.74 18.81
CA GLN A 145 12.63 -0.62 19.34
C GLN A 145 11.34 -1.37 18.94
N SER A 146 10.19 -0.69 18.96
CA SER A 146 8.92 -1.29 18.56
C SER A 146 8.90 -1.64 17.07
N LEU A 147 9.41 -0.77 16.20
CA LEU A 147 9.51 -1.03 14.77
C LEU A 147 10.47 -2.19 14.46
N ALA A 148 11.64 -2.20 15.11
CA ALA A 148 12.59 -3.30 15.00
C ALA A 148 11.98 -4.63 15.46
N TYR A 149 11.23 -4.61 16.56
CA TYR A 149 10.53 -5.78 17.07
C TYR A 149 9.47 -6.27 16.07
N GLN A 150 8.67 -5.38 15.47
CA GLN A 150 7.71 -5.75 14.43
C GLN A 150 8.40 -6.37 13.22
N ALA A 151 9.49 -5.79 12.72
CA ALA A 151 10.27 -6.38 11.62
C ALA A 151 10.75 -7.81 11.95
N ILE A 152 11.30 -8.02 13.15
CA ILE A 152 11.74 -9.33 13.61
C ILE A 152 10.56 -10.31 13.67
N ILE A 153 9.40 -9.89 14.17
CA ILE A 153 8.20 -10.74 14.19
C ILE A 153 7.77 -11.10 12.78
N SER A 154 7.69 -10.13 11.87
CA SER A 154 7.28 -10.35 10.48
C SER A 154 8.20 -11.34 9.78
N HIS A 155 9.52 -11.23 10.00
CA HIS A 155 10.49 -12.21 9.48
C HIS A 155 10.35 -13.59 10.15
N LYS A 156 10.27 -13.67 11.49
CA LYS A 156 10.17 -14.94 12.21
C LYS A 156 8.84 -15.66 12.03
N GLY A 157 7.77 -14.92 11.77
CA GLY A 157 6.44 -15.45 11.47
C GLY A 157 6.42 -16.25 10.17
N THR A 158 7.21 -15.83 9.17
CA THR A 158 7.41 -16.61 7.94
C THR A 158 8.26 -17.86 8.16
N ASP A 159 9.13 -17.85 9.17
CA ASP A 159 10.09 -18.93 9.45
C ASP A 159 9.50 -20.03 10.38
N GLY A 160 8.21 -19.96 10.74
CA GLY A 160 7.49 -20.96 11.54
C GLY A 160 7.99 -21.14 12.99
N LYS A 161 9.04 -20.42 13.41
CA LYS A 161 9.81 -20.68 14.64
C LYS A 161 9.31 -19.91 15.88
N MET A 162 8.13 -19.30 15.86
CA MET A 162 7.58 -18.69 17.07
C MET A 162 6.86 -19.72 17.96
N ARG A 163 7.59 -20.74 18.43
CA ARG A 163 7.15 -21.50 19.61
C ARG A 163 7.37 -20.60 20.84
N ARG A 164 6.27 -20.06 21.41
CA ARG A 164 6.31 -19.34 22.69
C ARG A 164 6.54 -20.32 23.85
N THR A 165 7.71 -20.94 23.90
CA THR A 165 8.08 -21.93 24.91
C THR A 165 8.08 -21.31 26.31
N ARG A 166 8.49 -20.05 26.43
CA ARG A 166 8.50 -19.29 27.69
C ARG A 166 7.10 -18.92 28.18
N THR A 167 6.20 -18.51 27.28
CA THR A 167 4.79 -18.23 27.65
C THR A 167 4.08 -19.51 28.07
N LYS A 168 4.29 -20.63 27.37
CA LYS A 168 3.80 -21.95 27.82
C LYS A 168 4.34 -22.29 29.21
N ARG A 169 5.65 -22.15 29.43
CA ARG A 169 6.29 -22.42 30.73
C ARG A 169 5.74 -21.55 31.85
N ASN A 170 5.52 -20.26 31.61
CA ASN A 170 4.93 -19.35 32.60
C ASN A 170 3.46 -19.69 32.89
N ILE A 171 2.67 -20.02 31.86
CA ILE A 171 1.27 -20.47 32.05
C ILE A 171 1.24 -21.78 32.85
N THR A 172 2.15 -22.73 32.54
CA THR A 172 2.29 -23.97 33.28
C THR A 172 2.66 -23.69 34.74
N GLN A 173 3.66 -22.84 35.00
CA GLN A 173 4.05 -22.47 36.37
C GLN A 173 2.96 -21.75 37.16
N VAL A 174 2.13 -20.93 36.50
CA VAL A 174 0.98 -20.27 37.16
C VAL A 174 -0.13 -21.28 37.46
N LYS A 175 -0.36 -22.27 36.58
CA LYS A 175 -1.33 -23.34 36.81
C LYS A 175 -0.86 -24.37 37.85
N GLU A 176 0.45 -24.58 37.96
CA GLU A 176 1.08 -25.51 38.88
C GLU A 176 1.38 -24.91 40.26
N LYS A 177 1.23 -23.58 40.45
CA LYS A 177 1.20 -22.99 41.78
C LYS A 177 -0.11 -23.40 42.47
N PRO A 178 -0.08 -24.26 43.50
CA PRO A 178 -1.27 -24.51 44.31
C PRO A 178 -1.61 -23.22 45.07
N LEU A 179 -2.89 -23.04 45.43
CA LEU A 179 -3.36 -22.02 46.36
C LEU A 179 -2.82 -22.31 47.80
N ASP A 180 -1.50 -22.33 48.00
CA ASP A 180 -0.90 -22.54 49.33
C ASP A 180 -0.70 -21.20 50.08
N LEU A 181 -1.67 -20.29 49.98
CA LEU A 181 -1.63 -18.97 50.63
C LEU A 181 -2.87 -18.63 51.46
N TYR A 182 -3.66 -19.63 51.87
CA TYR A 182 -4.81 -19.43 52.75
C TYR A 182 -4.80 -20.31 54.01
N ASP A 183 -3.62 -20.58 54.58
CA ASP A 183 -3.52 -21.05 55.98
C ASP A 183 -2.25 -20.48 56.62
N GLN A 184 -2.39 -19.31 57.27
CA GLN A 184 -1.60 -18.84 58.42
C GLN A 184 -2.27 -17.63 59.06
#